data_AF-A0A1V5V1N0-F1
#
_entry.id   AF-A0A1V5V1N0-F1
#
_cell.length_a   1.000
_cell.length_b   1.000
_cell.length_c   1.000
_cell.angle_alpha   90.00
_cell.angle_beta   90.00
_cell.angle_gamma   90.00
#
_symmetry.space_group_name_H-M   'P 1'
#
loop_
_entity.id
_entity.type
_entity.pdbx_description
1 polymer ?
#
loop_
_entity_poly.entity_id
_entity_poly.type
_entity_poly.pdbx_seq_one_letter_code
_entity_poly.pdbx_strand_id
1 'polypeptide(L)' 'MKSATVDGKKVFFEGNIIDKSSSPIYIPENEVGIDEGYYTNSGIVTLLRMHKNEPETIQFIADMLEE' A
#
# COMPACT_ATOMS: atom_id res chain seq x y z
N MET A 1 14.25 4.42 -21.54
CA MET A 1 13.01 5.09 -21.97
C MET A 1 11.99 4.13 -22.62
N LYS A 2 10.80 3.96 -22.00
CA LYS A 2 9.64 3.25 -22.58
C LYS A 2 8.55 4.27 -22.94
N SER A 3 7.61 3.89 -23.81
CA SER A 3 6.50 4.76 -24.21
C SER A 3 5.20 3.99 -24.36
N ALA A 4 4.08 4.62 -24.03
CA ALA A 4 2.72 4.10 -24.28
C ALA A 4 1.84 5.19 -24.91
N THR A 5 0.75 4.77 -25.55
CA THR A 5 -0.24 5.67 -26.13
C THR A 5 -1.49 5.65 -25.27
N VAL A 6 -1.92 6.83 -24.79
CA VAL A 6 -3.16 7.03 -24.03
C VAL A 6 -3.94 8.14 -24.73
N ASP A 7 -5.19 7.88 -25.09
CA ASP A 7 -6.08 8.81 -25.81
C ASP A 7 -5.44 9.46 -27.05
N GLY A 8 -4.72 8.65 -27.84
CA GLY A 8 -4.04 9.10 -29.05
C GLY A 8 -2.79 9.96 -28.84
N LYS A 9 -2.38 10.21 -27.58
CA LYS A 9 -1.14 10.90 -27.25
C LYS A 9 -0.06 9.93 -26.80
N LYS A 10 1.15 10.11 -27.33
CA LYS A 10 2.33 9.31 -26.99
C LYS A 10 2.98 9.86 -25.74
N VAL A 11 3.03 9.07 -24.68
CA VAL A 11 3.62 9.41 -23.38
C VAL A 11 4.91 8.62 -23.21
N PHE A 12 5.97 9.29 -22.79
CA PHE A 12 7.28 8.71 -22.55
C PHE A 12 7.56 8.67 -21.05
N PHE A 13 8.08 7.55 -20.57
CA PHE A 13 8.39 7.34 -19.16
C PHE A 13 9.69 6.55 -18.99
N GLU A 14 10.43 6.89 -17.94
CA GLU A 14 11.63 6.20 -17.52
C GLU A 14 11.40 5.58 -16.14
N GLY A 15 11.63 4.26 -16.03
CA GLY A 15 11.52 3.53 -14.77
C GLY A 15 10.30 2.61 -14.66
N ASN A 16 10.36 1.71 -13.67
CA ASN A 16 9.19 0.97 -13.20
C ASN A 16 8.12 2.00 -12.79
N ILE A 17 6.87 1.78 -13.17
CA ILE A 17 5.74 2.52 -12.58
C ILE A 17 5.61 2.02 -11.14
N ILE A 18 6.45 2.56 -10.27
CA ILE A 18 6.25 2.52 -8.83
C ILE A 18 5.48 3.80 -8.58
N ASP A 19 4.26 3.67 -8.04
CA ASP A 19 3.54 4.82 -7.51
C ASP A 19 4.51 5.63 -6.65
N LYS A 20 4.86 6.83 -7.13
CA LYS A 20 5.98 7.63 -6.62
C LYS A 20 5.65 8.29 -5.27
N SER A 21 4.53 7.94 -4.65
CA SER A 21 3.90 8.73 -3.59
C SER A 21 3.81 8.09 -2.20
N SER A 22 4.26 6.86 -1.99
CA SER A 22 4.43 6.36 -0.62
C SER A 22 5.48 5.28 -0.54
N SER A 23 6.50 5.49 0.30
CA SER A 23 7.35 4.40 0.77
C SER A 23 6.45 3.28 1.31
N PRO A 24 6.72 2.01 0.97
CA PRO A 24 5.95 0.91 1.51
C PRO A 24 6.08 0.88 3.04
N ILE A 25 4.97 0.60 3.72
CA ILE A 25 4.88 0.49 5.18
C ILE A 25 5.21 -0.95 5.55
N TYR A 26 6.15 -1.13 6.47
CA TYR A 26 6.48 -2.45 7.00
C TYR A 26 5.56 -2.80 8.15
N ILE A 27 4.85 -3.92 8.04
CA ILE A 27 4.09 -4.52 9.13
C ILE A 27 4.94 -5.67 9.72
N PRO A 28 5.33 -5.61 11.01
CA PRO A 28 6.05 -6.69 11.66
C PRO A 28 5.13 -7.86 11.99
N GLU A 29 5.71 -8.99 12.41
CA GLU A 29 4.96 -10.08 13.03
C GLU A 29 4.07 -9.54 14.17
N ASN A 30 2.81 -9.98 14.20
CA ASN A 30 1.78 -9.44 15.10
C ASN A 30 0.75 -10.52 15.47
N GLU A 31 0.02 -10.29 16.55
CA GLU A 31 -1.02 -11.19 17.06
C GLU A 31 -2.42 -10.88 16.48
N VAL A 32 -2.55 -9.81 15.69
CA VAL A 32 -3.84 -9.33 15.13
C VAL A 32 -4.20 -9.96 13.77
N GLY A 33 -3.41 -10.94 13.33
CA GLY A 33 -3.71 -11.76 12.15
C GLY A 33 -3.37 -11.13 10.80
N ILE A 34 -2.48 -10.12 10.78
CA ILE A 34 -1.94 -9.56 9.53
C ILE A 34 -0.60 -10.24 9.22
N ASP A 35 -0.43 -10.72 7.99
CA ASP A 35 0.84 -11.30 7.55
C ASP A 35 1.97 -10.25 7.61
N GLU A 36 3.13 -10.63 8.13
CA GLU A 36 4.33 -9.80 8.15
C GLU A 36 4.78 -9.43 6.72
N GLY A 37 5.15 -8.17 6.48
CA GLY A 37 5.71 -7.75 5.21
C GLY A 37 5.55 -6.28 4.87
N TYR A 38 5.91 -5.93 3.64
CA TYR A 38 5.80 -4.57 3.11
C TYR A 38 4.49 -4.37 2.35
N TYR A 39 3.72 -3.37 2.76
CA TYR A 39 2.44 -3.02 2.18
C TYR A 39 2.49 -1.64 1.55
N THR A 40 1.88 -1.50 0.37
CA THR A 40 1.59 -0.18 -0.21
C THR A 40 0.44 0.47 0.55
N ASN A 41 0.24 1.78 0.38
CA ASN A 41 -0.97 2.45 0.88
C ASN A 41 -2.27 1.76 0.43
N SER A 42 -2.32 1.28 -0.82
CA SER A 42 -3.46 0.49 -1.31
C SER A 42 -3.59 -0.86 -0.61
N GLY A 43 -2.47 -1.49 -0.23
CA GLY A 43 -2.44 -2.68 0.60
C GLY A 43 -3.01 -2.41 1.99
N ILE A 44 -2.58 -1.33 2.66
CA ILE A 44 -3.10 -0.91 3.96
C ILE A 44 -4.61 -0.65 3.91
N VAL A 45 -5.11 0.06 2.88
CA VAL A 45 -6.55 0.28 2.69
C VAL A 45 -7.30 -1.04 2.50
N THR A 46 -6.68 -2.03 1.86
CA THR A 46 -7.28 -3.35 1.69
C THR A 46 -7.36 -4.09 3.02
N LEU A 47 -6.29 -4.06 3.84
CA LEU A 47 -6.28 -4.63 5.19
C LEU A 47 -7.38 -3.99 6.06
N LEU A 48 -7.48 -2.66 6.09
CA LEU A 48 -8.52 -1.95 6.84
C LEU A 48 -9.94 -2.36 6.43
N ARG A 49 -10.17 -2.66 5.15
CA ARG A 49 -11.47 -3.12 4.65
C ARG A 49 -11.76 -4.57 5.01
N MET A 50 -10.74 -5.43 4.98
CA MET A 50 -10.85 -6.85 5.32
C MET A 50 -11.14 -7.02 6.82
N HIS A 51 -10.42 -6.28 7.66
CA HIS A 51 -10.52 -6.34 9.12
C HIS A 51 -11.48 -5.30 9.71
N LYS A 52 -12.43 -4.78 8.92
CA LYS A 52 -13.35 -3.69 9.31
C LYS A 52 -14.18 -3.95 10.58
N ASN A 53 -14.32 -5.22 10.96
CA ASN A 53 -15.09 -5.67 12.13
C ASN A 53 -14.18 -6.13 13.29
N GLU A 54 -12.86 -5.97 13.15
CA GLU A 54 -11.84 -6.40 14.09
C GLU A 54 -11.15 -5.14 14.64
N PRO A 55 -11.72 -4.52 15.70
CA PRO A 55 -11.27 -3.21 16.17
C PRO A 55 -9.81 -3.23 16.64
N GLU A 56 -9.33 -4.34 17.18
CA GLU A 56 -7.93 -4.52 17.63
C GLU A 56 -6.95 -4.43 16.45
N THR A 57 -7.30 -5.05 15.31
CA THR A 57 -6.50 -5.00 14.08
C THR A 57 -6.48 -3.61 13.47
N ILE A 58 -7.62 -2.91 13.49
CA ILE A 58 -7.71 -1.52 13.01
C ILE A 58 -6.85 -0.59 13.88
N GLN A 59 -6.93 -0.75 15.21
CA GLN A 59 -6.13 0.04 16.15
C GLN A 59 -4.65 -0.20 15.93
N PHE A 60 -4.22 -1.45 15.80
CA PHE A 60 -2.83 -1.79 15.50
C PHE A 60 -2.31 -1.11 14.21
N ILE A 61 -3.08 -1.16 13.12
CA ILE A 61 -2.72 -0.47 11.88
C ILE A 61 -2.64 1.05 12.10
N ALA A 62 -3.59 1.63 12.84
CA ALA A 62 -3.59 3.07 13.12
C ALA A 62 -2.36 3.50 13.93
N ASP A 63 -2.02 2.75 14.98
CA ASP A 63 -0.86 3.01 15.82
C ASP A 63 0.45 2.98 15.01
N MET A 64 0.57 2.06 14.06
CA MET A 64 1.75 2.04 13.18
C MET A 64 1.83 3.20 12.18
N LEU A 65 0.70 3.78 11.78
CA LEU A 65 0.67 4.87 10.79
C LEU A 65 0.92 6.25 11.42
N GLU A 66 0.89 6.36 12.74
CA GLU A 66 1.09 7.63 13.46
C GLU A 66 2.58 8.05 13.55
N GLU A 67 3.52 7.09 13.41
CA GLU A 67 4.97 7.33 13.40
C GLU A 67 5.52 7.85 12.06
#